data_AF-A0A538CSN8-F1
#
_entry.id   AF-A0A538CSN8-F1
#
_cell.length_a   1.000
_cell.length_b   1.000
_cell.length_c   1.000
_cell.angle_alpha   90.00
_cell.angle_beta   90.00
_cell.angle_gamma   90.00
#
_symmetry.space_group_name_H-M   'P 1'
#
loop_
_entity.id
_entity.type
_entity.pdbx_description
1 polymer ?
#
loop_
_entity_poly.entity_id
_entity_poly.type
_entity_poly.pdbx_seq_one_letter_code
_entity_poly.pdbx_strand_id
1 'polypeptide(L)'
;MARLLAFAVAGVFALALGAHSASAAGSTKFPRPTTGGEYAYSTPEAAPYVGARAVVHYVTTGPDAPPLNDDNGNGYPDYVEQVSVAADTALLYYGRHGFKLPLADTAGPDTKPDVYIDDLPAGVFGLTFPETAEGGSFVLASPRLDSRQKTLGSLPITVAHELFHVIQFSYVVS
;
A
#
# COMPACT_ATOMS: atom_id res chain seq x y z
N MET A 1 -49.19 -1.75 52.59
CA MET A 1 -48.39 -0.87 51.70
C MET A 1 -46.93 -1.04 52.08
N ALA A 2 -46.16 -1.79 51.28
CA ALA A 2 -44.72 -1.94 51.47
C ALA A 2 -43.99 -0.81 50.73
N ARG A 3 -43.08 -0.10 51.40
CA ARG A 3 -42.22 0.91 50.78
C ARG A 3 -40.76 0.48 50.92
N LEU A 4 -40.09 0.41 49.76
CA LEU A 4 -38.71 0.01 49.54
C LEU A 4 -37.70 0.96 50.20
N LEU A 5 -36.54 0.37 50.52
CA LEU A 5 -35.28 0.99 50.95
C LEU A 5 -34.70 1.96 49.89
N ALA A 6 -33.91 2.93 50.37
CA ALA A 6 -32.79 3.48 49.61
C ALA A 6 -31.64 3.82 50.56
N PHE A 7 -30.53 3.07 50.47
CA PHE A 7 -29.24 3.43 51.07
C PHE A 7 -28.51 4.36 50.09
N ALA A 8 -28.14 5.55 50.54
CA ALA A 8 -27.28 6.46 49.79
C ALA A 8 -25.81 6.14 50.11
N VAL A 9 -25.03 5.77 49.10
CA VAL A 9 -23.57 5.68 49.19
C VAL A 9 -22.99 6.93 48.53
N ALA A 10 -22.41 7.82 49.33
CA ALA A 10 -21.63 8.95 48.85
C ALA A 10 -20.18 8.50 48.61
N GLY A 11 -19.81 8.31 47.34
CA GLY A 11 -18.43 8.08 46.93
C GLY A 11 -17.76 9.40 46.54
N VAL A 12 -16.77 9.83 47.30
CA VAL A 12 -15.90 10.96 46.96
C VAL A 12 -14.89 10.49 45.91
N PHE A 13 -14.94 11.06 44.71
CA PHE A 13 -13.97 10.81 43.64
C PHE A 13 -12.90 11.91 43.68
N ALA A 14 -11.69 11.57 44.12
CA ALA A 14 -10.53 12.47 44.04
C ALA A 14 -9.95 12.41 42.62
N LEU A 15 -9.99 13.54 41.88
CA LEU A 15 -9.26 13.68 40.62
C LEU A 15 -7.77 13.92 40.93
N ALA A 16 -6.94 12.90 40.73
CA ALA A 16 -5.51 13.07 40.55
C ALA A 16 -5.23 13.36 39.07
N LEU A 17 -4.96 14.63 38.74
CA LEU A 17 -4.43 15.05 37.44
C LEU A 17 -2.98 14.58 37.31
N GLY A 18 -2.79 13.34 36.86
CA GLY A 18 -1.52 12.88 36.34
C GLY A 18 -1.30 13.44 34.94
N ALA A 19 -0.55 14.53 34.83
CA ALA A 19 0.02 14.97 33.56
C ALA A 19 0.99 13.88 33.06
N HIS A 20 0.48 12.99 32.23
CA HIS A 20 1.32 12.09 31.45
C HIS A 20 1.91 12.94 30.34
N SER A 21 3.19 13.29 30.48
CA SER A 21 4.00 13.75 29.36
C SER A 21 3.99 12.65 28.31
N ALA A 22 3.09 12.76 27.32
CA ALA A 22 3.16 11.97 26.12
C ALA A 22 4.42 12.42 25.38
N SER A 23 5.50 11.66 25.51
CA SER A 23 6.57 11.68 24.53
C SER A 23 5.90 11.48 23.17
N ALA A 24 5.94 12.50 22.31
CA ALA A 24 5.61 12.36 20.91
C ALA A 24 6.68 11.48 20.27
N ALA A 25 6.63 10.18 20.54
CA ALA A 25 7.19 9.19 19.64
C ALA A 25 6.42 9.38 18.34
N GLY A 26 7.03 10.06 17.36
CA GLY A 26 6.47 10.15 16.03
C GLY A 26 6.10 8.73 15.60
N SER A 27 4.84 8.52 15.21
CA SER A 27 4.39 7.24 14.71
C SER A 27 5.35 6.82 13.61
N THR A 28 6.13 5.76 13.83
CA THR A 28 6.99 5.20 12.79
C THR A 28 6.07 4.74 11.68
N LYS A 29 6.04 5.51 10.60
CA LYS A 29 5.32 5.16 9.38
C LYS A 29 5.90 3.86 8.85
N PHE A 30 5.08 3.03 8.21
CA PHE A 30 5.61 1.88 7.48
C PHE A 30 6.57 2.41 6.39
N PRO A 31 7.87 2.06 6.44
CA PRO A 31 8.84 2.50 5.45
C PRO A 31 8.57 1.83 4.11
N ARG A 32 9.03 2.47 3.04
CA ARG A 32 8.96 1.94 1.67
C ARG A 32 10.16 1.05 1.39
N PRO A 33 10.07 0.17 0.38
CA PRO A 33 11.21 -0.66 -0.01
C PRO A 33 12.51 0.11 -0.28
N THR A 34 12.39 1.37 -0.71
CA THR A 34 13.51 2.25 -1.02
C THR A 34 14.10 2.98 0.20
N THR A 35 13.40 2.98 1.33
CA THR A 35 13.79 3.69 2.56
C THR A 35 14.07 2.75 3.74
N GLY A 36 13.69 1.47 3.63
CA GLY A 36 14.07 0.41 4.57
C GLY A 36 12.89 -0.44 5.05
N GLY A 37 13.07 -1.13 6.18
CA GLY A 37 12.05 -1.99 6.79
C GLY A 37 12.11 -3.45 6.35
N GLU A 38 11.00 -4.16 6.58
CA GLU A 38 10.88 -5.61 6.31
C GLU A 38 11.02 -5.93 4.80
N TYR A 39 10.47 -5.06 3.96
CA TYR A 39 10.46 -5.19 2.49
C TYR A 39 11.52 -4.28 1.84
N ALA A 40 12.64 -4.02 2.51
CA ALA A 40 13.68 -3.17 1.98
C ALA A 40 14.38 -3.82 0.79
N TYR A 41 14.56 -3.06 -0.30
CA TYR A 41 15.39 -3.53 -1.40
C TYR A 41 16.83 -3.77 -0.94
N SER A 42 17.33 -4.95 -1.26
CA SER A 42 18.72 -5.35 -0.97
C SER A 42 19.73 -4.78 -1.97
N THR A 43 19.25 -4.23 -3.08
CA THR A 43 20.06 -3.61 -4.14
C THR A 43 19.46 -2.25 -4.53
N PRO A 44 20.24 -1.33 -5.11
CA PRO A 44 19.70 -0.04 -5.55
C PRO A 44 18.55 -0.22 -6.54
N GLU A 45 17.50 0.60 -6.41
CA GLU A 45 16.40 0.62 -7.38
C GLU A 45 16.90 0.96 -8.79
N ALA A 46 16.24 0.39 -9.79
CA ALA A 46 16.32 0.90 -11.14
C ALA A 46 15.44 2.15 -11.28
N ALA A 47 15.61 2.89 -12.38
CA ALA A 47 14.72 4.02 -12.68
C ALA A 47 13.25 3.53 -12.71
N PRO A 48 12.36 4.08 -11.87
CA PRO A 48 10.96 3.65 -11.83
C PRO A 48 10.25 3.88 -13.17
N TYR A 49 9.28 3.02 -13.48
CA TYR A 49 8.41 3.20 -14.64
C TYR A 49 7.23 4.10 -14.26
N VAL A 50 7.23 5.33 -14.76
CA VAL A 50 6.15 6.28 -14.53
C VAL A 50 5.04 6.05 -15.55
N GLY A 51 4.03 5.26 -15.17
CA GLY A 51 2.86 4.97 -15.98
C GLY A 51 1.82 6.10 -15.98
N ALA A 52 0.67 5.86 -16.61
CA ALA A 52 -0.37 6.89 -16.69
C ALA A 52 -1.10 7.12 -15.35
N ARG A 53 -1.30 6.07 -14.53
CA ARG A 53 -2.05 6.14 -13.26
C ARG A 53 -1.32 5.58 -12.04
N ALA A 54 -0.19 4.91 -12.22
CA ALA A 54 0.66 4.43 -11.13
C ALA A 54 2.14 4.54 -11.52
N VAL A 55 3.01 4.56 -10.51
CA VAL A 55 4.47 4.44 -10.68
C VAL A 55 4.88 3.04 -10.25
N VAL A 56 5.66 2.35 -11.08
CA VAL A 56 6.16 1.00 -10.77
C VAL A 56 7.64 1.05 -10.41
N HIS A 57 7.96 0.59 -9.21
CA HIS A 57 9.30 0.52 -8.65
C HIS A 57 9.82 -0.92 -8.71
N TYR A 58 11.09 -1.09 -9.02
CA TYR A 58 11.71 -2.41 -9.15
C TYR A 58 13.24 -2.33 -9.02
N VAL A 59 13.85 -3.49 -8.75
CA VAL A 59 15.29 -3.70 -8.84
C VAL A 59 15.63 -4.63 -10.00
N THR A 60 16.88 -4.58 -10.48
CA THR A 60 17.36 -5.43 -11.59
C THR A 60 18.18 -6.63 -11.12
N THR A 61 18.31 -6.83 -9.82
CA THR A 61 19.14 -7.90 -9.23
C THR A 61 18.55 -8.39 -7.93
N GLY A 62 18.83 -9.64 -7.58
CA GLY A 62 18.33 -10.25 -6.35
C GLY A 62 16.96 -10.91 -6.51
N PRO A 63 16.38 -11.39 -5.40
CA PRO A 63 15.10 -12.11 -5.41
C PRO A 63 13.92 -11.22 -5.84
N ASP A 64 13.98 -9.94 -5.47
CA ASP A 64 12.94 -8.94 -5.74
C ASP A 64 12.86 -8.57 -7.24
N ALA A 65 13.86 -8.95 -8.03
CA ALA A 65 13.94 -8.59 -9.45
C ALA A 65 12.91 -9.38 -10.31
N PRO A 66 12.06 -8.69 -11.09
CA PRO A 66 11.18 -9.34 -12.06
C PRO A 66 11.98 -9.95 -13.22
N PRO A 67 11.32 -10.70 -14.14
CA PRO A 67 11.89 -10.97 -15.45
C PRO A 67 12.32 -9.66 -16.13
N LEU A 68 13.57 -9.62 -16.61
CA LEU A 68 14.20 -8.43 -17.16
C LEU A 68 14.19 -8.36 -18.70
N ASN A 69 13.42 -9.24 -19.35
CA ASN A 69 13.23 -9.15 -20.80
C ASN A 69 12.51 -7.82 -21.14
N ASP A 70 13.06 -7.12 -22.14
CA ASP A 70 12.49 -5.94 -22.78
C ASP A 70 12.39 -6.28 -24.26
N ASP A 71 11.34 -7.02 -24.62
CA ASP A 71 11.18 -7.56 -25.97
C ASP A 71 10.89 -6.45 -27.00
N ASN A 72 10.42 -5.29 -26.53
CA ASN A 72 10.05 -4.16 -27.38
C ASN A 72 11.14 -3.07 -27.46
N GLY A 73 12.17 -3.14 -26.61
CA GLY A 73 13.37 -2.30 -26.64
C GLY A 73 13.15 -0.87 -26.15
N ASN A 74 12.17 -0.63 -25.28
CA ASN A 74 11.86 0.71 -24.78
C ASN A 74 12.61 1.12 -23.51
N GLY A 75 13.48 0.25 -23.01
CA GLY A 75 14.34 0.50 -21.85
C GLY A 75 13.75 0.05 -20.52
N TYR A 76 12.58 -0.60 -20.51
CA TYR A 76 11.96 -1.15 -19.31
C TYR A 76 11.60 -2.62 -19.49
N PRO A 77 11.71 -3.46 -18.44
CA PRO A 77 11.26 -4.84 -18.55
C PRO A 77 9.75 -4.94 -18.84
N ASP A 78 9.37 -5.85 -19.74
CA ASP A 78 7.96 -6.05 -20.13
C ASP A 78 7.06 -6.35 -18.91
N TYR A 79 7.61 -7.00 -17.87
CA TYR A 79 6.87 -7.29 -16.64
C TYR A 79 6.49 -6.00 -15.87
N VAL A 80 7.42 -5.04 -15.78
CA VAL A 80 7.21 -3.75 -15.12
C VAL A 80 6.12 -2.96 -15.85
N GLU A 81 6.15 -2.99 -17.18
CA GLU A 81 5.12 -2.39 -18.02
C GLU A 81 3.76 -3.06 -17.83
N GLN A 82 3.72 -4.40 -17.73
CA GLN A 82 2.48 -5.14 -17.50
C GLN A 82 1.85 -4.81 -16.15
N VAL A 83 2.64 -4.64 -15.08
CA VAL A 83 2.16 -4.13 -13.79
C VAL A 83 1.52 -2.75 -13.95
N SER A 84 2.16 -1.85 -14.71
CA SER A 84 1.63 -0.52 -15.00
C SER A 84 0.31 -0.57 -15.78
N VAL A 85 0.22 -1.40 -16.82
CA VAL A 85 -1.00 -1.61 -17.61
C VAL A 85 -2.15 -2.16 -16.76
N ALA A 86 -1.86 -3.09 -15.83
CA ALA A 86 -2.85 -3.60 -14.90
C ALA A 86 -3.35 -2.51 -13.95
N ALA A 87 -2.45 -1.68 -13.41
CA ALA A 87 -2.80 -0.55 -12.56
C ALA A 87 -3.65 0.49 -13.31
N ASP A 88 -3.27 0.83 -14.54
CA ASP A 88 -4.00 1.74 -15.41
C ASP A 88 -5.42 1.23 -15.69
N THR A 89 -5.55 -0.07 -15.96
CA THR A 89 -6.84 -0.72 -16.22
C THR A 89 -7.73 -0.67 -14.98
N ALA A 90 -7.20 -1.04 -13.81
CA ALA A 90 -7.94 -1.05 -12.55
C ALA A 90 -8.40 0.34 -12.13
N LEU A 91 -7.48 1.31 -12.08
CA LEU A 91 -7.80 2.69 -11.65
C LEU A 91 -8.74 3.39 -12.64
N LEU A 92 -8.60 3.14 -13.95
CA LEU A 92 -9.57 3.63 -14.93
C LEU A 92 -10.95 3.02 -14.70
N TYR A 93 -11.02 1.71 -14.44
CA TYR A 93 -12.27 1.02 -14.14
C TYR A 93 -12.93 1.64 -12.90
N TYR A 94 -12.21 1.79 -11.80
CA TYR A 94 -12.76 2.37 -10.56
C TYR A 94 -13.25 3.81 -10.77
N GLY A 95 -12.46 4.66 -11.42
CA GLY A 95 -12.87 6.04 -11.71
C GLY A 95 -14.14 6.11 -12.58
N ARG A 96 -14.28 5.22 -13.59
CA ARG A 96 -15.48 5.16 -14.44
C ARG A 96 -16.72 4.68 -13.71
N HIS A 97 -16.57 3.95 -12.62
CA HIS A 97 -17.69 3.42 -11.82
C HIS A 97 -17.99 4.28 -10.58
N GLY A 98 -17.42 5.48 -10.48
CA GLY A 98 -17.76 6.45 -9.44
C GLY A 98 -17.10 6.19 -8.09
N PHE A 99 -16.08 5.34 -8.04
CA PHE A 99 -15.24 5.25 -6.86
C PHE A 99 -14.39 6.52 -6.71
N LYS A 100 -14.05 6.87 -5.46
CA LYS A 100 -13.00 7.86 -5.18
C LYS A 100 -11.70 7.40 -5.81
N LEU A 101 -10.83 8.36 -6.13
CA LEU A 101 -9.47 8.08 -6.58
C LEU A 101 -8.53 7.87 -5.38
N PRO A 102 -7.37 7.24 -5.57
CA PRO A 102 -6.31 7.21 -4.57
C PRO A 102 -6.04 8.61 -4.02
N LEU A 103 -5.70 8.71 -2.74
CA LEU A 103 -5.10 9.93 -2.21
C LEU A 103 -3.74 10.16 -2.88
N ALA A 104 -3.33 11.43 -2.94
CA ALA A 104 -2.06 11.80 -3.54
C ALA A 104 -0.89 11.20 -2.73
N ASP A 105 0.02 10.54 -3.43
CA ASP A 105 1.29 10.12 -2.87
C ASP A 105 2.24 11.33 -2.73
N THR A 106 3.09 11.32 -1.69
CA THR A 106 4.07 12.38 -1.44
C THR A 106 5.49 11.86 -1.17
N ALA A 107 5.72 10.56 -1.29
CA ALA A 107 7.04 9.94 -1.11
C ALA A 107 7.59 9.31 -2.40
N GLY A 108 6.73 9.01 -3.37
CA GLY A 108 7.10 8.64 -4.73
C GLY A 108 7.57 9.83 -5.57
N PRO A 109 7.95 9.58 -6.83
CA PRO A 109 8.44 10.62 -7.75
C PRO A 109 7.34 11.61 -8.18
N ASP A 110 6.07 11.27 -7.98
CA ASP A 110 4.92 12.14 -8.20
C ASP A 110 3.73 11.70 -7.34
N THR A 111 2.53 12.26 -7.60
CA THR A 111 1.34 12.05 -6.75
C THR A 111 0.56 10.77 -7.02
N LYS A 112 0.96 9.97 -8.01
CA LYS A 112 0.29 8.70 -8.34
C LYS A 112 0.63 7.64 -7.28
N PRO A 113 -0.24 6.65 -7.05
CA PRO A 113 0.09 5.53 -6.18
C PRO A 113 1.32 4.78 -6.68
N ASP A 114 2.17 4.39 -5.74
CA ASP A 114 3.36 3.57 -6.00
C ASP A 114 3.06 2.08 -5.86
N VAL A 115 3.57 1.30 -6.82
CA VAL A 115 3.54 -0.16 -6.83
C VAL A 115 4.98 -0.66 -6.88
N TYR A 116 5.43 -1.30 -5.81
CA TYR A 116 6.76 -1.91 -5.73
C TYR A 116 6.68 -3.38 -6.12
N ILE A 117 7.63 -3.83 -6.95
CA ILE A 117 7.84 -5.25 -7.20
C ILE A 117 8.80 -5.79 -6.13
N ASP A 118 8.40 -6.84 -5.41
CA ASP A 118 9.13 -7.35 -4.24
C ASP A 118 8.94 -8.87 -4.01
N ASP A 119 9.95 -9.57 -3.49
CA ASP A 119 9.87 -11.02 -3.22
C ASP A 119 9.03 -11.30 -1.96
N LEU A 120 7.73 -11.50 -2.17
CA LEU A 120 6.78 -11.74 -1.09
C LEU A 120 6.82 -13.18 -0.57
N PRO A 121 6.44 -13.40 0.72
CA PRO A 121 6.33 -14.74 1.28
C PRO A 121 5.46 -15.68 0.44
N ALA A 122 5.77 -16.98 0.48
CA ALA A 122 5.03 -17.98 -0.27
C ALA A 122 3.51 -17.92 0.00
N GLY A 123 2.73 -17.83 -1.08
CA GLY A 123 1.27 -17.72 -1.01
C GLY A 123 0.73 -16.28 -0.90
N VAL A 124 1.62 -15.28 -0.80
CA VAL A 124 1.28 -13.86 -0.87
C VAL A 124 1.61 -13.36 -2.28
N PHE A 125 0.62 -12.78 -2.96
CA PHE A 125 0.78 -12.25 -4.33
C PHE A 125 0.92 -10.73 -4.36
N GLY A 126 0.33 -10.06 -3.38
CA GLY A 126 0.39 -8.62 -3.20
C GLY A 126 0.10 -8.25 -1.75
N LEU A 127 0.49 -7.03 -1.38
CA LEU A 127 0.22 -6.43 -0.08
C LEU A 127 -0.05 -4.93 -0.29
N THR A 128 -0.94 -4.36 0.51
CA THR A 128 -1.20 -2.91 0.50
C THR A 128 -0.96 -2.30 1.88
N PHE A 129 -0.22 -1.21 1.92
CA PHE A 129 0.04 -0.43 3.13
C PHE A 129 -0.84 0.83 3.15
N PRO A 130 -1.46 1.18 4.30
CA PRO A 130 -2.42 2.29 4.43
C PRO A 130 -1.74 3.67 4.45
N GLU A 131 -2.52 4.76 4.47
CA GLU A 131 -1.97 6.14 4.44
C GLU A 131 -1.03 6.50 5.60
N THR A 132 -1.02 5.72 6.68
CA THR A 132 -0.06 5.87 7.78
C THR A 132 1.36 5.46 7.40
N ALA A 133 1.53 4.89 6.21
CA ALA A 133 2.83 4.64 5.59
C ALA A 133 3.53 5.93 5.12
N GLU A 134 4.82 5.81 4.81
CA GLU A 134 5.66 6.94 4.42
C GLU A 134 5.09 7.66 3.19
N GLY A 135 4.73 8.94 3.34
CA GLY A 135 4.20 9.76 2.25
C GLY A 135 2.88 9.30 1.61
N GLY A 136 2.20 8.28 2.15
CA GLY A 136 0.94 7.78 1.61
C GLY A 136 0.90 6.25 1.53
N SER A 137 -0.25 5.73 1.09
CA SER A 137 -0.43 4.29 0.86
C SER A 137 0.39 3.81 -0.33
N PHE A 138 0.94 2.60 -0.26
CA PHE A 138 1.64 1.97 -1.37
C PHE A 138 1.31 0.49 -1.48
N VAL A 139 1.61 -0.10 -2.63
CA VAL A 139 1.36 -1.51 -2.95
C VAL A 139 2.67 -2.25 -3.16
N LEU A 140 2.73 -3.51 -2.71
CA LEU A 140 3.72 -4.49 -3.15
C LEU A 140 3.05 -5.53 -4.07
N ALA A 141 3.75 -5.96 -5.12
CA ALA A 141 3.33 -7.04 -6.00
C ALA A 141 4.50 -8.01 -6.24
N SER A 142 4.22 -9.33 -6.23
CA SER A 142 5.27 -10.32 -6.46
C SER A 142 5.92 -10.15 -7.85
N PRO A 143 7.21 -10.52 -8.03
CA PRO A 143 7.95 -10.34 -9.29
C PRO A 143 7.57 -11.31 -10.41
N ARG A 144 6.72 -12.31 -10.14
CA ARG A 144 6.47 -13.43 -11.08
C ARG A 144 4.99 -13.85 -11.13
N LEU A 145 4.09 -12.88 -11.16
CA LEU A 145 2.66 -13.14 -11.38
C LEU A 145 2.38 -13.40 -12.86
N ASP A 146 1.51 -14.36 -13.16
CA ASP A 146 1.16 -14.67 -14.56
C ASP A 146 0.19 -13.62 -15.11
N SER A 147 0.60 -12.91 -16.16
CA SER A 147 -0.23 -11.90 -16.84
C SER A 147 -1.20 -12.46 -17.88
N ARG A 148 -1.03 -13.71 -18.30
CA ARG A 148 -1.87 -14.38 -19.30
C ARG A 148 -3.07 -15.10 -18.70
N GLN A 149 -3.01 -15.38 -17.39
CA GLN A 149 -4.09 -16.05 -16.68
C GLN A 149 -5.14 -15.05 -16.20
N LYS A 150 -6.39 -15.52 -16.07
CA LYS A 150 -7.48 -14.79 -15.41
C LYS A 150 -7.93 -15.48 -14.12
N THR A 151 -7.00 -16.21 -13.50
CA THR A 151 -7.23 -16.98 -12.27
C THR A 151 -6.75 -16.19 -11.05
N LEU A 152 -7.04 -16.70 -9.86
CA LEU A 152 -6.45 -16.21 -8.62
C LEU A 152 -4.91 -16.15 -8.75
N GLY A 153 -4.32 -15.05 -8.27
CA GLY A 153 -2.87 -14.82 -8.34
C GLY A 153 -2.34 -14.40 -9.71
N SER A 154 -3.21 -14.12 -10.68
CA SER A 154 -2.78 -13.47 -11.93
C SER A 154 -2.41 -12.00 -11.69
N LEU A 155 -1.42 -11.52 -12.44
CA LEU A 155 -0.95 -10.14 -12.37
C LEU A 155 -2.10 -9.11 -12.41
N PRO A 156 -3.03 -9.14 -13.39
CA PRO A 156 -4.10 -8.14 -13.45
C PRO A 156 -5.05 -8.21 -12.25
N ILE A 157 -5.36 -9.40 -11.73
CA ILE A 157 -6.28 -9.54 -10.59
C ILE A 157 -5.61 -9.07 -9.30
N THR A 158 -4.36 -9.47 -9.05
CA THR A 158 -3.61 -9.05 -7.86
C THR A 158 -3.42 -7.54 -7.83
N VAL A 159 -2.92 -6.94 -8.91
CA VAL A 159 -2.72 -5.48 -8.96
C VAL A 159 -4.04 -4.72 -8.77
N ALA A 160 -5.14 -5.19 -9.37
CA ALA A 160 -6.45 -4.61 -9.16
C ALA A 160 -6.93 -4.76 -7.70
N HIS A 161 -6.74 -5.95 -7.09
CA HIS A 161 -7.09 -6.22 -5.70
C HIS A 161 -6.40 -5.24 -4.75
N GLU A 162 -5.07 -5.13 -4.84
CA GLU A 162 -4.29 -4.26 -3.97
C GLU A 162 -4.63 -2.78 -4.19
N LEU A 163 -4.77 -2.34 -5.44
CA LEU A 163 -5.18 -0.96 -5.71
C LEU A 163 -6.61 -0.66 -5.24
N PHE A 164 -7.49 -1.67 -5.13
CA PHE A 164 -8.80 -1.45 -4.53
C PHE A 164 -8.71 -1.20 -3.02
N HIS A 165 -7.74 -1.77 -2.31
CA HIS A 165 -7.45 -1.37 -0.93
C HIS A 165 -7.02 0.10 -0.84
N VAL A 166 -6.18 0.56 -1.76
CA VAL A 166 -5.83 1.99 -1.87
C VAL A 166 -7.06 2.87 -2.10
N ILE A 167 -8.00 2.44 -2.95
CA ILE A 167 -9.30 3.11 -3.11
C ILE A 167 -10.07 3.14 -1.79
N GLN A 168 -10.15 2.02 -1.07
CA GLN A 168 -10.88 1.93 0.21
C GLN A 168 -10.32 2.92 1.24
N PHE A 169 -9.00 3.10 1.31
CA PHE A 169 -8.37 4.06 2.20
C PHE A 169 -8.88 5.48 1.97
N SER A 170 -9.09 5.91 0.72
CA SER A 170 -9.65 7.24 0.40
C SER A 170 -11.05 7.52 1.00
N TYR A 171 -11.77 6.51 1.49
CA TYR A 171 -13.08 6.65 2.15
C TYR A 171 -13.00 6.74 3.67
N VAL A 172 -11.92 6.27 4.28
CA VAL A 172 -11.81 6.15 5.74
C VAL A 172 -10.86 7.16 6.37
N VAL A 173 -10.17 7.96 5.56
CA VAL A 173 -9.25 8.98 6.07
C VAL A 173 -10.04 10.09 6.78
N SER A 174 -9.76 10.21 8.08
CA SER A 174 -10.23 11.26 9.00
C SER A 174 -9.20 12.37 9.15
#